data_AF-A0A3M1S1Y8-F1
#
_entry.id   AF-A0A3M1S1Y8-F1
#
_cell.length_a   1.000
_cell.length_b   1.000
_cell.length_c   1.000
_cell.angle_alpha   90.00
_cell.angle_beta   90.00
_cell.angle_gamma   90.00
#
_symmetry.space_group_name_H-M   'P 1'
#
loop_
_entity.id
_entity.type
_entity.pdbx_description
1 polymer ?
#
loop_
_entity_poly.entity_id
_entity_poly.type
_entity_poly.pdbx_seq_one_letter_code
_entity_poly.pdbx_strand_id
1 'polypeptide(L)'
;MTRIILAVVGIGLVAGLGFAIDSRSRGPANPRTIDWTAEYGRICAPGIVSGKGDPIELRPQIAGKLVRLYAAEGDLLEAGAPILQIDDAEYRHQVALAESQLA
;
A
#
# COMPACT_ATOMS: atom_id res chain seq x y z
N MET A 1 52.18 36.47 -48.23
CA MET A 1 50.87 35.97 -48.70
C MET A 1 50.60 34.53 -48.27
N THR A 2 51.54 33.59 -48.43
CA THR A 2 51.37 32.15 -48.11
C THR A 2 50.88 31.87 -46.68
N ARG A 3 51.37 32.62 -45.69
CA ARG A 3 50.94 32.48 -44.28
C ARG A 3 49.46 32.86 -44.04
N ILE A 4 48.95 33.86 -44.76
CA ILE A 4 47.56 34.31 -44.66
C ILE A 4 46.62 33.27 -45.30
N ILE A 5 47.04 32.69 -46.44
CA ILE A 5 46.28 31.63 -47.12
C ILE A 5 46.15 30.40 -46.22
N LEU A 6 47.23 29.97 -45.57
CA LEU A 6 47.20 28.83 -44.64
C LEU A 6 46.28 29.08 -43.43
N ALA A 7 46.25 30.31 -42.90
CA ALA A 7 45.37 30.65 -41.78
C ALA A 7 43.88 30.60 -42.18
N VAL A 8 43.53 31.12 -43.35
CA VAL A 8 42.14 31.10 -43.85
C VAL A 8 41.67 29.67 -44.15
N VAL A 9 42.54 28.85 -44.75
CA VAL A 9 42.24 27.42 -45.00
C VAL A 9 42.05 26.67 -43.68
N GLY A 10 42.90 26.92 -42.67
CA GLY A 10 42.76 26.32 -41.35
C GLY A 10 41.43 26.67 -40.68
N ILE A 11 41.05 27.95 -40.70
CA ILE A 11 39.77 28.42 -40.12
C ILE A 11 38.58 27.81 -40.87
N GLY A 12 38.63 27.75 -42.20
CA GLY A 12 37.58 27.14 -43.02
C GLY A 12 37.40 25.66 -42.72
N LEU A 13 38.50 24.93 -42.47
CA LEU A 13 38.47 23.50 -42.16
C LEU A 13 37.86 23.25 -40.76
N VAL A 14 38.21 24.07 -39.77
CA VAL A 14 37.61 23.99 -38.42
C VAL A 14 36.12 24.32 -38.46
N ALA A 15 35.73 25.39 -39.16
CA ALA A 15 34.33 25.77 -39.30
C ALA A 15 33.51 24.70 -40.05
N GLY A 16 34.07 24.13 -41.12
CA GLY A 16 33.45 23.06 -41.88
C GLY A 16 33.26 21.79 -41.05
N LEU A 17 34.27 21.38 -40.26
CA LEU A 17 34.14 20.23 -39.36
C LEU A 17 33.10 20.48 -38.27
N GLY A 18 33.09 21.67 -37.66
CA GLY A 18 32.11 22.04 -36.65
C GLY A 18 30.68 21.95 -37.17
N PHE A 19 30.44 22.45 -38.39
CA PHE A 19 29.13 22.39 -39.04
C PHE A 19 28.71 20.95 -39.40
N ALA A 20 29.66 20.13 -39.87
CA ALA A 20 29.40 18.72 -40.17
C ALA A 20 29.08 17.89 -38.91
N ILE A 21 29.67 18.23 -37.77
CA ILE A 21 29.39 17.57 -36.48
C ILE A 21 28.01 18.00 -35.96
N ASP A 22 27.72 19.31 -35.95
CA ASP A 22 26.43 19.82 -35.46
C ASP A 22 25.24 19.26 -36.25
N SER A 23 25.36 19.23 -37.57
CA SER A 23 24.31 18.68 -38.45
C SER A 23 24.05 17.19 -38.24
N ARG A 24 25.07 16.39 -37.89
CA ARG A 24 24.91 14.98 -37.53
C ARG A 24 24.44 14.77 -36.08
N SER A 25 24.67 15.74 -35.20
CA SER A 25 24.38 15.64 -33.77
C SER A 25 22.94 16.01 -33.39
N ARG A 26 22.11 16.43 -34.35
CA ARG A 26 20.67 16.58 -34.14
C ARG A 26 20.04 15.19 -33.97
N GLY A 27 20.10 14.68 -32.74
CA GLY A 27 19.36 13.50 -32.31
C GLY A 27 17.85 13.68 -32.57
N PRO A 28 17.07 12.58 -32.56
CA PRO A 28 15.64 12.65 -32.84
C PRO A 28 14.99 13.71 -31.94
N ALA A 29 14.48 14.78 -32.56
CA ALA A 29 13.84 15.91 -31.88
C ALA A 29 12.49 15.56 -31.23
N ASN A 30 12.08 14.30 -31.36
CA ASN A 30 10.88 13.79 -30.73
C ASN A 30 11.33 12.89 -29.57
N PRO A 31 11.42 13.42 -28.32
CA PRO A 31 11.42 12.51 -27.19
C PRO A 31 10.19 11.64 -27.34
N ARG A 32 10.38 10.31 -27.43
CA ARG A 32 9.25 9.39 -27.35
C ARG A 32 8.56 9.68 -26.02
N THR A 33 7.45 10.39 -26.07
CA THR A 33 6.49 10.42 -24.99
C THR A 33 5.93 9.02 -24.93
N ILE A 34 6.51 8.19 -24.06
CA ILE A 34 5.94 6.90 -23.73
C ILE A 34 4.62 7.22 -23.04
N ASP A 35 3.53 7.06 -23.77
CA ASP A 35 2.21 7.09 -23.16
C ASP A 35 2.04 5.77 -22.41
N TRP A 36 2.41 5.80 -21.13
CA TRP A 36 2.30 4.66 -20.23
C TRP A 36 0.87 4.09 -20.16
N THR A 37 -0.14 4.88 -20.55
CA THR A 37 -1.54 4.45 -20.55
C THR A 37 -1.97 3.72 -21.83
N ALA A 38 -1.26 3.93 -22.95
CA ALA A 38 -1.59 3.33 -24.24
C ALA A 38 -0.95 1.95 -24.48
N GLU A 39 0.22 1.68 -23.88
CA GLU A 39 0.98 0.44 -24.14
C GLU A 39 0.66 -0.70 -23.14
N TYR A 40 0.25 -0.38 -21.92
CA TYR A 40 -0.13 -1.38 -20.92
C TYR A 40 -1.65 -1.41 -20.73
N GLY A 41 -2.32 -2.19 -21.59
CA GLY A 41 -3.71 -2.59 -21.38
C GLY A 41 -3.82 -3.38 -20.09
N ARG A 42 -4.20 -2.70 -19.00
CA ARG A 42 -4.39 -3.21 -17.63
C ARG A 42 -3.08 -3.46 -16.87
N ILE A 43 -2.93 -2.76 -15.75
CA ILE A 43 -1.88 -3.04 -14.75
C ILE A 43 -2.38 -4.18 -13.86
N CYS A 44 -1.69 -5.32 -13.90
CA CYS A 44 -1.96 -6.48 -13.06
C CYS A 44 -0.88 -6.57 -11.99
N ALA A 45 -1.27 -6.44 -10.72
CA ALA A 45 -0.38 -6.62 -9.58
C ALA A 45 -0.96 -7.71 -8.66
N PRO A 46 -0.11 -8.62 -8.12
CA PRO A 46 -0.55 -9.53 -7.08
C PRO A 46 -0.87 -8.74 -5.81
N GLY A 47 -1.83 -9.22 -5.03
CA GLY A 47 -2.21 -8.63 -3.76
C GLY A 47 -2.95 -9.64 -2.90
N ILE A 48 -3.04 -9.33 -1.60
CA ILE A 48 -3.80 -10.13 -0.63
C ILE A 48 -5.06 -9.33 -0.29
N VAL A 49 -6.22 -10.00 -0.35
CA VAL A 49 -7.49 -9.42 0.12
C VAL A 49 -7.59 -9.67 1.62
N SER A 50 -7.69 -8.58 2.39
CA SER A 50 -7.86 -8.62 3.84
C SER A 50 -9.17 -7.96 4.24
N GLY A 51 -9.72 -8.38 5.38
CA GLY A 51 -10.84 -7.69 6.01
C GLY A 51 -10.51 -6.22 6.32
N LYS A 52 -11.54 -5.38 6.42
CA LYS A 52 -11.36 -3.98 6.83
C LYS A 52 -11.02 -3.95 8.33
N GLY A 53 -9.74 -3.79 8.65
CA GLY A 53 -9.22 -3.74 10.02
C GLY A 53 -8.42 -4.97 10.39
N ASP A 54 -7.80 -4.93 11.57
CA ASP A 54 -7.00 -6.03 12.07
C ASP A 54 -7.88 -7.13 12.66
N PRO A 55 -7.55 -8.42 12.43
CA PRO A 55 -8.21 -9.52 13.12
C PRO A 55 -8.07 -9.39 14.64
N ILE A 56 -9.18 -9.50 15.35
CA ILE A 56 -9.20 -9.41 16.82
C ILE A 56 -9.33 -10.82 17.39
N GLU A 57 -8.33 -11.23 18.17
CA GLU A 57 -8.42 -12.47 18.94
C GLU A 57 -9.22 -12.23 20.22
N LEU A 58 -10.34 -12.93 20.36
CA LEU A 58 -11.21 -12.82 21.52
C LEU A 58 -10.79 -13.85 22.58
N ARG A 59 -10.73 -13.39 23.84
CA ARG A 59 -10.34 -14.22 24.99
C ARG A 59 -11.28 -13.94 26.17
N PRO A 60 -11.67 -14.97 26.94
CA PRO A 60 -12.37 -14.77 28.21
C PRO A 60 -11.55 -13.90 29.17
N GLN A 61 -12.21 -12.94 29.83
CA GLN A 61 -11.58 -12.12 30.87
C GLN A 61 -11.55 -12.81 32.24
N ILE A 62 -12.46 -13.77 32.44
CA ILE A 62 -12.57 -14.56 33.66
C ILE A 62 -12.37 -16.05 33.34
N ALA A 63 -11.83 -16.79 34.30
CA ALA A 63 -11.77 -18.23 34.24
C ALA A 63 -13.13 -18.82 34.66
N GLY A 64 -13.55 -19.88 33.99
CA GLY A 64 -14.75 -20.60 34.36
C GLY A 64 -15.14 -21.65 33.34
N LYS A 65 -16.22 -22.38 33.64
CA LYS A 65 -16.76 -23.39 32.75
C LYS A 65 -17.65 -22.74 31.69
N LEU A 66 -17.45 -23.12 30.43
CA LEU A 66 -18.34 -22.76 29.35
C LEU A 66 -19.70 -23.47 29.54
N VAL A 67 -20.78 -22.68 29.67
CA VAL A 67 -22.16 -23.18 29.84
C VAL A 67 -22.91 -23.18 28.51
N ARG A 68 -22.65 -22.18 27.66
CA ARG A 68 -23.34 -22.06 26.36
C ARG A 68 -22.47 -21.33 25.33
N LEU A 69 -22.64 -21.71 24.07
CA LEU A 69 -22.17 -20.98 22.89
C LEU A 69 -23.39 -20.41 22.16
N TYR A 70 -23.33 -19.13 21.80
CA TYR A 70 -24.39 -18.41 21.10
C TYR A 70 -24.09 -18.17 19.64
N ALA A 71 -22.80 -18.14 19.27
CA ALA A 71 -22.34 -17.96 17.90
C ALA A 71 -21.63 -19.21 17.38
N ALA A 72 -21.78 -19.45 16.08
CA ALA A 72 -21.04 -20.45 15.31
C ALA A 72 -20.05 -19.77 14.36
N GLU A 73 -19.14 -20.56 13.80
CA GLU A 73 -18.21 -20.07 12.79
C GLU A 73 -18.96 -19.60 11.54
N GLY A 74 -18.57 -18.44 11.02
CA GLY A 74 -19.20 -17.82 9.86
C GLY A 74 -20.39 -16.91 10.18
N ASP A 75 -20.84 -16.84 11.42
CA ASP A 75 -21.91 -15.94 11.82
C ASP A 75 -21.48 -14.47 11.73
N LEU A 76 -22.40 -13.61 11.29
CA LEU A 76 -22.24 -12.17 11.35
C LEU A 76 -22.75 -11.66 12.71
N LEU A 77 -21.87 -10.98 13.46
CA LEU A 77 -22.18 -10.46 14.79
C LEU A 77 -22.03 -8.95 14.83
N GLU A 78 -22.87 -8.30 15.62
CA GLU A 78 -22.72 -6.89 15.98
C GLU A 78 -21.88 -6.74 17.25
N ALA A 79 -21.30 -5.56 17.46
CA ALA A 79 -20.55 -5.26 18.67
C ALA A 79 -21.44 -5.40 19.92
N GLY A 80 -20.96 -6.14 20.92
CA GLY A 80 -21.70 -6.43 22.15
C GLY A 80 -22.63 -7.64 22.07
N ALA A 81 -22.76 -8.28 20.89
CA ALA A 81 -23.50 -9.53 20.79
C ALA A 81 -22.85 -10.62 21.69
N PRO A 82 -23.64 -11.39 22.45
CA PRO A 82 -23.10 -12.46 23.27
C PRO A 82 -22.57 -13.59 22.39
N ILE A 83 -21.33 -13.99 22.60
CA ILE A 83 -20.68 -15.09 21.87
C ILE A 83 -20.76 -16.39 22.66
N LEU A 84 -20.57 -16.29 23.98
CA LEU A 84 -20.57 -17.42 24.89
C LEU A 84 -21.06 -17.01 26.28
N GLN A 85 -21.44 -18.00 27.08
CA GLN A 85 -21.74 -17.84 28.51
C GLN A 85 -20.83 -18.72 29.34
N ILE A 86 -20.19 -18.10 30.33
CA ILE A 86 -19.43 -18.77 31.38
C ILE A 86 -20.38 -18.97 32.57
N ASP A 87 -20.16 -20.03 33.35
CA ASP A 87 -20.87 -20.25 34.60
C ASP A 87 -20.67 -19.06 35.54
N ASP A 88 -21.76 -18.37 35.84
CA ASP A 88 -21.80 -17.11 36.56
C ASP A 88 -22.47 -17.21 37.94
N ALA A 89 -22.78 -18.43 38.41
CA ALA A 89 -23.54 -18.63 39.64
C ALA A 89 -22.89 -17.95 40.85
N GLU A 90 -21.59 -18.17 41.05
CA GLU A 90 -20.82 -17.56 42.13
C GLU A 90 -20.77 -16.04 42.00
N TYR A 91 -20.54 -15.51 40.80
CA TYR A 91 -20.50 -14.08 40.55
C TYR A 91 -21.86 -13.42 40.85
N ARG A 92 -22.97 -14.06 40.46
CA ARG A 92 -24.32 -13.58 40.79
C ARG A 92 -24.58 -13.53 42.29
N HIS A 93 -24.13 -14.55 43.03
CA HIS A 93 -24.24 -14.55 44.50
C HIS A 93 -23.43 -13.41 45.13
N GLN A 94 -22.20 -13.18 44.67
CA GLN A 94 -21.35 -12.09 45.17
C GLN A 94 -21.94 -10.70 44.89
N VAL A 95 -22.50 -10.49 43.69
CA VAL A 95 -23.19 -9.24 43.34
C VAL A 95 -24.38 -9.00 44.28
N ALA A 96 -25.22 -10.02 44.52
CA ALA A 96 -26.38 -9.89 45.41
C ALA A 96 -26.00 -9.55 46.85
N LEU A 97 -24.90 -10.12 47.36
CA LEU A 97 -24.37 -9.79 48.69
C LEU A 97 -23.88 -8.33 48.76
N ALA A 98 -23.17 -7.87 47.72
CA ALA A 98 -22.67 -6.51 47.65
C ALA A 98 -23.81 -5.47 47.55
N GLU A 99 -24.84 -5.75 46.75
CA GLU A 99 -26.03 -4.91 46.64
C GLU A 99 -26.77 -4.78 47.97
N SER A 100 -26.85 -5.87 48.74
CA SER A 100 -27.49 -5.87 50.07
C SER A 100 -26.72 -5.03 51.10
N GLN A 101 -25.42 -4.80 50.91
CA GLN A 101 -24.60 -3.98 51.80
C GLN A 101 -24.68 -2.48 51.47
N LEU A 102 -25.16 -2.12 50.28
CA LEU A 102 -25.31 -0.74 49.83
C LEU A 102 -26.65 -0.10 50.24
N ALA A 103 -27.66 -0.93 50.54
CA ALA A 103 -29.01 -0.51 50.97
C ALA A 103 -29.09 -0.26 52.48
#